data_AF-A0A2X2EE20-F1
#
_entry.id   AF-A0A2X2EE20-F1
#
_cell.length_a   1.000
_cell.length_b   1.000
_cell.length_c   1.000
_cell.angle_alpha   90.00
_cell.angle_beta   90.00
_cell.angle_gamma   90.00
#
_symmetry.space_group_name_H-M   'P 1'
#
loop_
_entity.id
_entity.type
_entity.pdbx_description
1 polymer ?
#
loop_
_entity_poly.entity_id
_entity_poly.type
_entity_poly.pdbx_seq_one_letter_code
_entity_poly.pdbx_strand_id
1 'polypeptide(L)'
;MGLKEDQEFSRTACERLIIRFPANLLKKESAIADRLSQVKLSPFKKLEAVYELLGEIGAHIAPSTPCKKGCSSCCHYGVTVSDVEVQYIEARTRHKRLKQMLPNEDFHGQACPFLKENSCSIYLARPFVCRRHHSLAPTPEWCAPDKSAAGDFARLESSELKKAFDALRVGSPVWDIRQVFRSQ
;
A
#
# COMPACT_ATOMS: atom_id res chain seq x y z
N MET A 1 4.28 -5.31 26.19
CA MET A 1 2.86 -5.71 26.23
C MET A 1 2.76 -7.08 25.58
N GLY A 2 1.81 -7.91 26.01
CA GLY A 2 1.54 -9.20 25.40
C GLY A 2 0.76 -9.05 24.08
N LEU A 3 0.78 -10.09 23.23
CA LEU A 3 0.06 -10.10 21.94
C LEU A 3 -1.38 -9.59 22.05
N LYS A 4 -2.15 -10.09 23.03
CA LYS A 4 -3.55 -9.71 23.23
C LYS A 4 -3.74 -8.23 23.54
N GLU A 5 -2.85 -7.66 24.35
CA GLU A 5 -2.91 -6.24 24.72
C GLU A 5 -2.60 -5.35 23.52
N ASP A 6 -1.64 -5.75 22.68
CA ASP A 6 -1.29 -5.01 21.45
C ASP A 6 -2.39 -5.11 20.39
N GLN A 7 -3.10 -6.24 20.31
CA GLN A 7 -4.29 -6.38 19.46
C GLN A 7 -5.44 -5.48 19.92
N GLU A 8 -5.67 -5.39 21.23
CA GLU A 8 -6.69 -4.51 21.81
C GLU A 8 -6.34 -3.02 21.60
N PHE A 9 -5.06 -2.65 21.80
CA PHE A 9 -4.57 -1.32 21.46
C PHE A 9 -4.86 -0.97 19.99
N SER A 10 -4.54 -1.87 19.06
CA SER A 10 -4.77 -1.69 17.63
C SER A 10 -6.26 -1.49 17.31
N ARG A 11 -7.15 -2.25 17.95
CA ARG A 11 -8.60 -2.10 17.82
C ARG A 11 -9.07 -0.72 18.27
N THR A 12 -8.69 -0.29 19.48
CA THR A 12 -9.07 1.03 20.01
C THR A 12 -8.47 2.17 19.19
N ALA A 13 -7.25 2.02 18.68
CA ALA A 13 -6.63 3.00 17.79
C ALA A 13 -7.42 3.13 16.47
N CYS A 14 -7.86 2.00 15.90
CA CYS A 14 -8.69 1.95 14.70
C CYS A 14 -10.04 2.64 14.91
N GLU A 15 -10.76 2.30 15.97
CA GLU A 15 -12.06 2.92 16.32
C GLU A 15 -11.94 4.44 16.46
N ARG A 16 -10.90 4.90 17.16
CA ARG A 16 -10.63 6.32 17.36
C ARG A 16 -10.34 7.05 16.06
N LEU A 17 -9.57 6.43 15.15
CA LEU A 17 -9.29 6.98 13.83
C LEU A 17 -10.57 7.10 13.01
N ILE A 18 -11.43 6.08 13.01
CA ILE A 18 -12.70 6.09 12.28
C ILE A 18 -13.60 7.20 12.80
N ILE A 19 -13.74 7.35 14.13
CA ILE A 19 -14.58 8.40 14.74
C ILE A 19 -14.09 9.80 14.39
N ARG A 20 -12.77 9.99 14.33
CA ARG A 20 -12.14 11.30 14.08
C ARG A 20 -11.80 11.54 12.61
N PHE A 21 -12.22 10.65 11.73
CA PHE A 21 -11.82 10.72 10.33
C PHE A 21 -12.45 11.96 9.67
N PRO A 22 -11.68 12.74 8.87
CA PRO A 22 -12.18 13.99 8.32
C PRO A 22 -13.34 13.76 7.36
N ALA A 23 -14.47 14.45 7.59
CA ALA A 23 -15.68 14.30 6.78
C ALA A 23 -15.45 14.59 5.28
N ASN A 24 -14.53 15.52 4.96
CA ASN A 24 -14.15 15.81 3.58
C ASN A 24 -13.42 14.62 2.92
N LEU A 25 -12.56 13.90 3.65
CA LEU A 25 -11.88 12.71 3.15
C LEU A 25 -12.85 11.54 3.01
N LEU A 26 -13.77 11.35 3.97
CA LEU A 26 -14.84 10.35 3.84
C LEU A 26 -15.70 10.59 2.60
N LYS A 27 -16.08 11.84 2.34
CA LYS A 27 -16.86 12.21 1.14
C LYS A 27 -16.08 11.97 -0.15
N LYS A 28 -14.77 12.24 -0.17
CA LYS A 28 -13.91 11.93 -1.32
C LYS A 28 -13.80 10.43 -1.55
N GLU A 29 -13.60 9.66 -0.47
CA GLU A 29 -13.52 8.20 -0.50
C GLU A 29 -14.83 7.61 -1.04
N SER A 30 -15.97 7.96 -0.44
CA SER A 30 -17.28 7.42 -0.82
C SER A 30 -17.70 7.72 -2.27
N ALA A 31 -17.14 8.76 -2.89
CA ALA A 31 -17.48 9.19 -4.25
C ALA A 31 -16.47 8.73 -5.31
N ILE A 32 -15.30 8.22 -4.94
CA ILE A 32 -14.19 8.06 -5.90
C ILE A 32 -14.49 7.03 -6.98
N ALA A 33 -15.09 5.89 -6.65
CA ALA A 33 -15.39 4.84 -7.63
C ALA A 33 -16.39 5.33 -8.67
N ASP A 34 -17.50 5.90 -8.22
CA ASP A 34 -18.55 6.41 -9.10
C ASP A 34 -18.03 7.55 -9.96
N ARG A 35 -17.32 8.52 -9.36
CA ARG A 35 -16.69 9.63 -10.10
C ARG A 35 -15.73 9.12 -11.17
N LEU A 36 -14.83 8.18 -10.83
CA LEU A 36 -13.85 7.66 -11.79
C LEU A 36 -14.46 6.75 -12.86
N SER A 37 -15.63 6.15 -12.61
CA SER A 37 -16.35 5.37 -13.63
C SER A 37 -17.00 6.27 -14.69
N GLN A 38 -17.46 7.47 -14.31
CA GLN A 38 -18.18 8.39 -15.20
C GLN A 38 -17.25 9.30 -16.03
N VAL A 39 -16.05 9.61 -15.53
CA VAL A 39 -15.12 10.51 -16.23
C VAL A 39 -14.32 9.80 -17.32
N LYS A 40 -14.18 10.46 -18.47
CA LYS A 40 -13.31 10.04 -19.57
C LYS A 40 -11.86 10.43 -19.29
N LEU A 41 -11.20 9.64 -18.44
CA LEU A 41 -9.76 9.75 -18.15
C LEU A 41 -9.04 8.46 -18.56
N SER A 42 -7.75 8.57 -18.89
CA SER A 42 -6.92 7.39 -19.11
C SER A 42 -6.74 6.59 -17.80
N PRO A 43 -6.49 5.27 -17.87
CA PRO A 43 -6.23 4.46 -16.66
C PRO A 43 -5.12 5.04 -15.78
N PHE A 44 -4.07 5.58 -16.40
CA PHE A 44 -2.97 6.25 -15.72
C PHE A 44 -3.43 7.48 -14.91
N LYS A 45 -4.28 8.35 -15.50
CA LYS A 45 -4.84 9.51 -14.80
C LYS A 45 -5.80 9.13 -13.69
N LYS A 46 -6.57 8.05 -13.86
CA LYS A 46 -7.42 7.52 -12.79
C LYS A 46 -6.58 6.96 -11.64
N LEU A 47 -5.47 6.27 -11.93
CA LEU A 47 -4.53 5.79 -10.91
C LEU A 47 -3.90 6.94 -10.13
N GLU A 48 -3.50 8.03 -10.80
CA GLU A 48 -3.01 9.24 -10.13
C GLU A 48 -4.02 9.78 -9.11
N ALA A 49 -5.30 9.87 -9.48
CA ALA A 49 -6.36 10.35 -8.58
C ALA A 49 -6.60 9.39 -7.39
N VAL A 50 -6.49 8.08 -7.60
CA VAL A 50 -6.53 7.08 -6.52
C VAL A 50 -5.36 7.28 -5.56
N TYR A 51 -4.15 7.45 -6.10
CA TYR A 51 -2.93 7.62 -5.30
C TYR A 51 -2.86 8.95 -4.57
N GLU A 52 -3.42 10.02 -5.13
CA GLU A 52 -3.55 11.31 -4.48
C GLU A 52 -4.44 11.19 -3.23
N LEU A 53 -5.63 10.60 -3.35
CA LEU A 53 -6.52 10.40 -2.22
C LEU A 53 -5.93 9.46 -1.17
N LEU A 54 -5.25 8.37 -1.57
CA LEU A 54 -4.51 7.52 -0.63
C LEU A 54 -3.40 8.28 0.09
N GLY A 55 -2.77 9.25 -0.57
CA GLY A 55 -1.78 10.14 0.06
C GLY A 55 -2.41 11.01 1.14
N GLU A 56 -3.55 11.63 0.85
CA GLU A 56 -4.31 12.44 1.83
C GLU A 56 -4.75 11.59 3.05
N ILE A 57 -5.32 10.41 2.78
CA ILE A 57 -5.74 9.46 3.83
C ILE A 57 -4.55 8.98 4.64
N GLY A 58 -3.47 8.57 3.97
CA GLY A 58 -2.24 8.10 4.62
C GLY A 58 -1.61 9.17 5.51
N ALA A 59 -1.65 10.44 5.11
CA ALA A 59 -1.17 11.55 5.93
C ALA A 59 -2.00 11.73 7.22
N HIS A 60 -3.31 11.50 7.16
CA HIS A 60 -4.17 11.52 8.34
C HIS A 60 -3.93 10.32 9.27
N ILE A 61 -3.66 9.14 8.71
CA ILE A 61 -3.43 7.90 9.47
C ILE A 61 -2.02 7.88 10.10
N ALA A 62 -1.02 8.45 9.45
CA ALA A 62 0.39 8.35 9.83
C ALA A 62 0.70 8.59 11.32
N PRO A 63 0.11 9.59 12.01
CA PRO A 63 0.36 9.84 13.44
C PRO A 63 -0.07 8.69 14.37
N SER A 64 -0.94 7.79 13.90
CA SER A 64 -1.44 6.64 14.66
C SER A 64 -0.71 5.34 14.32
N THR A 65 0.39 5.42 13.55
CA THR A 65 1.18 4.25 13.13
C THR A 65 2.55 4.24 13.80
N PRO A 66 3.19 3.07 13.98
CA PRO A 66 4.56 2.98 14.46
C PRO A 66 5.59 3.26 13.35
N CYS A 67 5.13 3.64 12.15
CA CYS A 67 5.97 3.84 10.97
C CYS A 67 6.82 5.10 11.11
N LYS A 68 8.12 4.98 10.80
CA LYS A 68 9.06 6.10 10.73
C LYS A 68 10.06 5.89 9.61
N LYS A 69 10.77 6.94 9.21
CA LYS A 69 11.90 6.82 8.27
C LYS A 69 12.89 5.76 8.80
N GLY A 70 13.28 4.82 7.93
CA GLY A 70 14.13 3.68 8.32
C GLY A 70 13.36 2.43 8.78
N CYS A 71 12.03 2.48 8.91
CA CYS A 71 11.20 1.27 9.09
C CYS A 71 10.94 0.62 7.73
N SER A 72 11.41 -0.62 7.54
CA SER A 72 11.42 -1.32 6.25
C SER A 72 10.78 -2.72 6.28
N SER A 73 10.10 -3.10 7.36
CA SER A 73 9.55 -4.47 7.49
C SER A 73 8.56 -4.81 6.36
N CYS A 74 7.69 -3.87 5.99
CA CYS A 74 6.76 -4.06 4.85
C CYS A 74 7.46 -4.15 3.49
N CYS A 75 8.72 -3.71 3.35
CA CYS A 75 9.51 -3.92 2.14
C CYS A 75 9.99 -5.36 1.98
N HIS A 76 9.70 -6.23 2.95
CA HIS A 76 9.99 -7.66 2.89
C HIS A 76 8.73 -8.51 2.69
N TYR A 77 7.58 -7.88 2.48
CA TYR A 77 6.35 -8.60 2.11
C TYR A 77 6.29 -8.82 0.59
N GLY A 78 5.42 -9.75 0.19
CA GLY A 78 4.93 -9.81 -1.19
C GLY A 78 4.24 -8.49 -1.55
N VAL A 79 4.60 -7.93 -2.70
CA VAL A 79 4.08 -6.65 -3.20
C VAL A 79 3.52 -6.90 -4.58
N THR A 80 2.19 -7.03 -4.65
CA THR A 80 1.50 -7.20 -5.92
C THR A 80 1.42 -5.88 -6.70
N VAL A 81 1.71 -5.97 -7.99
CA VAL A 81 1.61 -4.86 -8.94
C VAL A 81 0.85 -5.29 -10.19
N SER A 82 -0.04 -4.42 -10.66
CA SER A 82 -0.71 -4.55 -11.95
C SER A 82 0.06 -3.81 -13.05
N ASP A 83 -0.22 -4.11 -14.32
CA ASP A 83 0.48 -3.46 -15.45
C ASP A 83 0.42 -1.92 -15.41
N VAL A 84 -0.73 -1.33 -15.05
CA VAL A 84 -0.88 0.13 -14.92
C VAL A 84 0.02 0.71 -13.82
N GLU A 85 0.28 -0.04 -12.74
CA GLU A 85 1.20 0.38 -11.68
C GLU A 85 2.66 0.22 -12.11
N VAL A 86 2.98 -0.81 -12.89
CA VAL A 86 4.31 -0.96 -13.49
C VAL A 86 4.59 0.24 -14.40
N GLN A 87 3.66 0.59 -15.30
CA GLN A 87 3.77 1.78 -16.15
C GLN A 87 3.92 3.06 -15.32
N TYR A 88 3.19 3.17 -14.21
CA TYR A 88 3.31 4.30 -13.28
C TYR A 88 4.71 4.41 -12.67
N ILE A 89 5.28 3.30 -12.18
CA ILE A 89 6.64 3.28 -11.65
C ILE A 89 7.65 3.66 -12.75
N GLU A 90 7.50 3.12 -13.96
CA GLU A 90 8.41 3.39 -15.08
C GLU A 90 8.35 4.84 -15.58
N ALA A 91 7.20 5.50 -15.44
CA ALA A 91 6.98 6.89 -15.83
C ALA A 91 7.44 7.88 -14.74
N ARG A 92 7.39 7.49 -13.46
CA ARG A 92 7.72 8.35 -12.31
C ARG A 92 9.13 8.12 -11.76
N THR A 93 9.84 7.13 -12.27
CA THR A 93 11.18 6.75 -11.79
C THR A 93 12.09 6.38 -12.97
N ARG A 94 13.39 6.20 -12.68
CA ARG A 94 14.36 5.70 -13.66
C ARG A 94 14.33 4.18 -13.84
N HIS A 95 13.50 3.47 -13.08
CA HIS A 95 13.46 2.01 -13.10
C HIS A 95 12.59 1.52 -14.24
N LYS A 96 13.08 0.54 -14.98
CA LYS A 96 12.36 -0.12 -16.08
C LYS A 96 12.11 -1.57 -15.73
N ARG A 97 10.98 -2.10 -16.20
CA ARG A 97 10.64 -3.52 -16.04
C ARG A 97 11.66 -4.38 -16.79
N LEU A 98 11.81 -5.62 -16.35
CA LEU A 98 12.63 -6.61 -17.04
C LEU A 98 12.02 -6.95 -18.40
N LYS A 99 12.88 -7.27 -19.38
CA LYS A 99 12.44 -7.75 -20.70
C LYS A 99 11.65 -9.06 -20.60
N GLN A 100 12.00 -9.88 -19.62
CA GLN A 100 11.35 -11.13 -19.28
C GLN A 100 11.12 -11.13 -17.77
N MET A 101 9.87 -11.43 -17.36
CA MET A 101 9.53 -11.53 -15.94
C MET A 101 10.25 -12.71 -15.30
N LEU A 102 10.66 -12.54 -14.05
CA LEU A 102 11.18 -13.67 -13.27
C LEU A 102 10.03 -14.65 -12.92
N PRO A 103 10.36 -15.92 -12.64
CA PRO A 103 9.38 -16.89 -12.17
C PRO A 103 8.66 -16.42 -10.90
N ASN A 104 7.44 -16.94 -10.70
CA ASN A 104 6.73 -16.73 -9.45
C ASN A 104 7.31 -17.62 -8.35
N GLU A 105 7.60 -17.03 -7.21
CA GLU A 105 8.23 -17.67 -6.05
C GLU A 105 7.60 -17.12 -4.76
N ASP A 106 7.95 -17.70 -3.61
CA ASP A 106 7.63 -17.09 -2.32
C ASP A 106 8.62 -15.96 -2.03
N PHE A 107 8.14 -14.73 -2.19
CA PHE A 107 8.92 -13.51 -1.96
C PHE A 107 8.80 -12.98 -0.52
N HIS A 108 8.06 -13.66 0.36
CA HIS A 108 7.94 -13.25 1.76
C HIS A 108 9.30 -13.34 2.47
N GLY A 109 9.64 -12.31 3.23
CA GLY A 109 10.96 -12.16 3.85
C GLY A 109 12.06 -11.66 2.90
N GLN A 110 11.87 -11.69 1.58
CA GLN A 110 12.86 -11.19 0.63
C GLN A 110 12.80 -9.68 0.51
N ALA A 111 13.94 -8.99 0.42
CA ALA A 111 13.96 -7.54 0.23
C ALA A 111 13.32 -7.11 -1.11
N CYS A 112 12.52 -6.04 -1.09
CA CYS A 112 12.01 -5.39 -2.29
C CYS A 112 13.18 -4.83 -3.14
N PRO A 113 13.12 -4.90 -4.48
CA PRO A 113 14.19 -4.39 -5.36
C PRO A 113 14.46 -2.89 -5.19
N PHE A 114 13.52 -2.16 -4.59
CA PHE A 114 13.61 -0.73 -4.32
C PHE A 114 13.99 -0.39 -2.87
N LEU A 115 14.33 -1.38 -2.05
CA LEU A 115 14.83 -1.14 -0.69
C LEU A 115 16.32 -0.78 -0.73
N LYS A 116 16.67 0.44 -0.30
CA LYS A 116 18.05 0.92 -0.18
C LYS A 116 18.24 1.55 1.20
N GLU A 117 19.22 1.05 1.97
CA GLU A 117 19.54 1.60 3.30
C GLU A 117 18.29 1.75 4.20
N ASN A 118 17.46 0.70 4.27
CA ASN A 118 16.19 0.70 5.01
C ASN A 118 15.15 1.76 4.57
N SER A 119 15.31 2.30 3.36
CA SER A 119 14.41 3.30 2.78
C SER A 119 13.96 2.88 1.39
N CYS A 120 12.69 3.16 1.06
CA CYS A 120 12.16 2.86 -0.28
C CYS A 120 12.64 3.92 -1.28
N SER A 121 13.41 3.52 -2.29
CA SER A 121 13.93 4.41 -3.34
C SER A 121 12.83 4.97 -4.25
N ILE A 122 11.66 4.33 -4.27
CA ILE A 122 10.49 4.76 -5.04
C ILE A 122 9.34 5.21 -4.14
N TYR A 123 9.60 5.74 -2.93
CA TYR A 123 8.57 6.04 -1.93
C TYR A 123 7.36 6.82 -2.48
N LEU A 124 7.60 7.82 -3.34
CA LEU A 124 6.56 8.63 -3.99
C LEU A 124 5.82 7.91 -5.11
N ALA A 125 6.42 6.86 -5.69
CA ALA A 125 5.87 6.04 -6.76
C ALA A 125 5.41 4.64 -6.31
N ARG A 126 5.30 4.40 -4.99
CA ARG A 126 4.91 3.11 -4.42
C ARG A 126 3.57 2.58 -4.98
N PRO A 127 3.41 1.25 -5.13
CA PRO A 127 2.14 0.62 -5.52
C PRO A 127 1.01 0.83 -4.50
N PHE A 128 -0.21 0.51 -4.92
CA PHE A 128 -1.43 0.57 -4.14
C PHE A 128 -1.33 -0.19 -2.82
N VAL A 129 -0.84 -1.44 -2.87
CA VAL A 129 -0.69 -2.28 -1.68
C VAL A 129 0.27 -1.68 -0.65
N CYS A 130 1.35 -1.04 -1.11
CA CYS A 130 2.30 -0.35 -0.23
C CYS A 130 1.75 0.95 0.35
N ARG A 131 0.92 1.68 -0.41
CA ARG A 131 0.31 2.95 0.04
C ARG A 131 -0.75 2.75 1.11
N ARG A 132 -1.53 1.67 1.01
CA ARG A 132 -2.62 1.37 1.95
C ARG A 132 -2.17 0.59 3.19
N HIS A 133 -0.92 0.16 3.24
CA HIS A 133 -0.40 -0.62 4.35
C HIS A 133 -0.09 0.30 5.55
N HIS A 134 -0.95 0.25 6.56
CA HIS A 134 -0.78 0.98 7.82
C HIS A 134 -0.95 0.03 9.00
N SER A 135 0.11 -0.15 9.78
CA SER A 135 0.02 -0.85 11.06
C SER A 135 -0.52 0.09 12.12
N LEU A 136 -1.51 -0.39 12.88
CA LEU A 136 -2.05 0.29 14.06
C LEU A 136 -1.57 -0.37 15.37
N ALA A 137 -0.62 -1.30 15.28
CA ALA A 137 0.03 -1.86 16.45
C ALA A 137 0.88 -0.78 17.16
N PRO A 138 1.11 -0.90 18.48
CA PRO A 138 1.85 0.11 19.23
C PRO A 138 3.33 0.19 18.85
N THR A 139 3.90 -0.88 18.31
CA THR A 139 5.31 -0.98 17.91
C THR A 139 5.44 -1.60 16.50
N PRO A 140 6.56 -1.37 15.79
CA PRO A 140 6.77 -1.96 14.46
C PRO A 140 7.10 -3.45 14.49
N GLU A 141 7.25 -4.06 15.67
CA GLU A 141 7.61 -5.47 15.85
C GLU A 141 6.65 -6.41 15.13
N TRP A 142 5.34 -6.11 15.18
CA TRP A 142 4.29 -6.89 14.53
C TRP A 142 4.29 -6.80 13.01
N CYS A 143 5.11 -5.91 12.43
CA CYS A 143 5.32 -5.82 10.99
C CYS A 143 6.50 -6.67 10.51
N ALA A 144 7.27 -7.28 11.43
CA ALA A 144 8.40 -8.13 11.05
C ALA A 144 7.87 -9.39 10.33
N PRO A 145 8.44 -9.80 9.16
CA PRO A 145 7.90 -10.91 8.37
C PRO A 145 7.75 -12.25 9.12
N ASP A 146 8.59 -12.49 10.13
CA ASP A 146 8.57 -13.65 11.01
C ASP A 146 7.46 -13.60 12.07
N LYS A 147 6.96 -12.40 12.40
CA LYS A 147 5.93 -12.17 13.42
C LYS A 147 4.59 -11.73 12.86
N SER A 148 4.54 -11.30 11.62
CA SER A 148 3.35 -10.66 11.02
C SER A 148 2.14 -11.58 10.90
N ALA A 149 2.34 -12.90 11.01
CA ALA A 149 1.28 -13.90 11.04
C ALA A 149 0.86 -14.33 12.46
N ALA A 150 1.52 -13.81 13.51
CA ALA A 150 1.33 -14.26 14.89
C ALA A 150 0.02 -13.77 15.53
N GLY A 151 -0.65 -12.77 14.95
CA GLY A 151 -1.91 -12.24 15.47
C GLY A 151 -2.71 -11.43 14.46
N ASP A 152 -4.00 -11.30 14.74
CA ASP A 152 -4.92 -10.49 13.93
C ASP A 152 -5.00 -9.06 14.51
N PHE A 153 -4.49 -8.10 13.76
CA PHE A 153 -4.49 -6.68 14.11
C PHE A 153 -5.55 -5.95 13.30
N ALA A 154 -6.22 -4.97 13.91
CA ALA A 154 -7.22 -4.18 13.23
C ALA A 154 -6.62 -3.45 12.02
N ARG A 155 -7.33 -3.49 10.89
CA ARG A 155 -6.92 -2.87 9.63
C ARG A 155 -7.95 -1.84 9.20
N LEU A 156 -7.46 -0.71 8.71
CA LEU A 156 -8.29 0.28 8.04
C LEU A 156 -8.50 -0.16 6.59
N GLU A 157 -9.75 -0.18 6.16
CA GLU A 157 -10.13 -0.47 4.79
C GLU A 157 -10.81 0.75 4.17
N SER A 158 -10.57 0.94 2.87
CA SER A 158 -11.21 1.99 2.06
C SER A 158 -11.90 1.31 0.89
N SER A 159 -13.22 1.14 0.99
CA SER A 159 -14.01 0.28 0.11
C SER A 159 -14.11 0.84 -1.31
N GLU A 160 -14.50 2.10 -1.47
CA GLU A 160 -14.71 2.71 -2.77
C GLU A 160 -13.37 3.03 -3.45
N LEU A 161 -12.35 3.35 -2.67
CA LEU A 161 -10.97 3.44 -3.16
C LEU A 161 -10.48 2.12 -3.75
N LYS A 162 -10.70 1.01 -3.04
CA LYS A 162 -10.33 -0.32 -3.51
C LYS A 162 -11.11 -0.69 -4.77
N LYS A 163 -12.42 -0.44 -4.80
CA LYS A 163 -13.28 -0.66 -5.98
C LYS A 163 -12.80 0.16 -7.19
N ALA A 164 -12.46 1.43 -6.98
CA ALA A 164 -11.92 2.29 -8.02
C ALA A 164 -10.60 1.76 -8.58
N PHE A 165 -9.67 1.32 -7.72
CA PHE A 165 -8.41 0.72 -8.13
C PHE A 165 -8.61 -0.61 -8.86
N ASP A 166 -9.46 -1.49 -8.34
CA ASP A 166 -9.75 -2.80 -8.93
C ASP A 166 -10.32 -2.66 -10.36
N ALA A 167 -11.14 -1.64 -10.61
CA ALA A 167 -11.66 -1.33 -11.94
C ALA A 167 -10.55 -0.96 -12.95
N LEU A 168 -9.40 -0.43 -12.50
CA LEU A 168 -8.28 -0.05 -13.38
C LEU A 168 -7.45 -1.25 -13.85
N ARG A 169 -7.53 -2.36 -13.14
CA ARG A 169 -6.72 -3.57 -13.37
C ARG A 169 -7.55 -4.76 -13.83
N VAL A 170 -8.81 -4.55 -14.24
CA VAL A 170 -9.66 -5.61 -14.80
C VAL A 170 -8.98 -6.18 -16.05
N GLY A 171 -8.84 -7.51 -16.09
CA GLY A 171 -8.16 -8.22 -17.18
C GLY A 171 -6.65 -7.99 -17.25
N SER A 172 -6.06 -7.24 -16.32
CA SER A 172 -4.61 -7.07 -16.24
C SER A 172 -3.98 -8.21 -15.43
N PRO A 173 -2.86 -8.78 -15.89
CA PRO A 173 -2.06 -9.68 -15.06
C PRO A 173 -1.56 -8.96 -13.79
N VAL A 174 -1.36 -9.74 -12.75
CA VAL A 174 -0.81 -9.28 -11.46
C VAL A 174 0.46 -10.07 -11.19
N TRP A 175 1.52 -9.37 -10.82
CA TRP A 175 2.83 -9.95 -10.50
C TRP A 175 3.29 -9.49 -9.12
N ASP A 176 4.23 -10.20 -8.51
CA ASP A 176 5.06 -9.59 -7.46
C ASP A 176 6.01 -8.57 -8.10
N ILE A 177 6.26 -7.46 -7.42
CA ILE A 177 7.18 -6.42 -7.86
C ILE A 177 8.59 -6.94 -8.17
N ARG A 178 9.02 -8.03 -7.51
CA ARG A 178 10.30 -8.72 -7.73
C ARG A 178 10.33 -9.50 -9.04
N GLN A 179 9.17 -9.95 -9.56
CA GLN A 179 9.11 -10.56 -10.89
C GLN A 179 9.35 -9.52 -11.98
N VAL A 180 9.00 -8.26 -11.71
CA VAL A 180 8.98 -7.17 -12.69
C VAL A 180 10.27 -6.35 -12.69
N PHE A 181 10.85 -6.11 -11.51
CA PHE A 181 12.00 -5.21 -11.35
C PHE A 181 13.17 -5.92 -10.65
N ARG A 182 14.39 -5.66 -11.13
CA ARG A 182 15.63 -6.10 -10.46
C ARG A 182 16.07 -5.13 -9.37
N SER A 183 16.66 -5.69 -8.32
CA SER A 183 17.49 -4.97 -7.35
C SER A 183 18.66 -4.29 -8.06
N GLN A 184 18.93 -3.03 -7.69
CA GLN A 184 20.02 -2.21 -8.23
C GLN A 184 21.09 -1.93 -7.17
#